data_AF-A0A7C5SKD4-F1
#
_entry.id   AF-A0A7C5SKD4-F1
#
_cell.length_a   1.000
_cell.length_b   1.000
_cell.length_c   1.000
_cell.angle_alpha   90.00
_cell.angle_beta   90.00
_cell.angle_gamma   90.00
#
_symmetry.space_group_name_H-M   'P 1'
#
loop_
_entity.id
_entity.type
_entity.pdbx_description
1 polymer ?
#
loop_
_entity_poly.entity_id
_entity_poly.type
_entity_poly.pdbx_seq_one_letter_code
_entity_poly.pdbx_strand_id
1 'polypeptide(L)'
;AYAYVRAQSILRNALNIEPLRDPEQLNSKIRVLFNDTTRSSEKYPFSIEEKLLVELLADFNSILLESYRDLKPNKILEYAVKLALQFNKFYEKHPVIGERDEEAKTWRLILVYVTYRVLTELLDVLGLPKLQRI
;
A
#
# COMPACT_ATOMS: atom_id res chain seq x y z
N ALA A 1 8.38 -2.02 10.32
CA ALA A 1 8.82 -3.37 9.89
C ALA A 1 7.66 -4.31 9.56
N TYR A 2 6.73 -4.58 10.49
CA TYR A 2 5.71 -5.62 10.29
C TYR A 2 4.69 -5.34 9.18
N ALA A 3 4.19 -4.11 9.04
CA ALA A 3 3.23 -3.74 7.99
C ALA A 3 3.80 -3.91 6.57
N TYR A 4 5.08 -3.58 6.38
CA TYR A 4 5.78 -3.76 5.10
C TYR A 4 5.84 -5.24 4.68
N VAL A 5 6.30 -6.10 5.59
CA VAL A 5 6.42 -7.55 5.33
C VAL A 5 5.04 -8.18 5.13
N ARG A 6 4.02 -7.71 5.86
CA ARG A 6 2.62 -8.13 5.66
C ARG A 6 2.13 -7.75 4.27
N ALA A 7 2.31 -6.51 3.83
CA ALA A 7 1.92 -6.06 2.49
C ALA A 7 2.63 -6.88 1.40
N GLN A 8 3.94 -7.12 1.55
CA GLN A 8 4.71 -7.97 0.66
C GLN A 8 4.17 -9.41 0.61
N SER A 9 3.84 -9.99 1.77
CA SER A 9 3.29 -11.34 1.85
C SER A 9 1.93 -11.46 1.18
N ILE A 10 1.06 -10.47 1.35
CA ILE A 10 -0.26 -10.43 0.69
C ILE A 10 -0.10 -10.37 -0.82
N LEU A 11 0.75 -9.48 -1.34
CA LEU A 11 1.00 -9.37 -2.78
C LEU A 11 1.56 -10.67 -3.35
N ARG A 12 2.49 -11.32 -2.63
CA ARG A 12 3.04 -12.62 -3.02
C ARG A 12 1.97 -13.69 -3.11
N ASN A 13 1.14 -13.81 -2.09
CA ASN A 13 0.11 -14.85 -2.04
C ASN A 13 -1.01 -14.59 -3.06
N ALA A 14 -1.38 -13.33 -3.29
CA ALA A 14 -2.46 -12.96 -4.20
C ALA A 14 -2.03 -13.02 -5.68
N LEU A 15 -0.79 -12.66 -5.99
CA LEU A 15 -0.32 -12.51 -7.38
C LEU A 15 0.68 -13.57 -7.83
N ASN A 16 1.21 -14.38 -6.90
CA ASN A 16 2.31 -15.33 -7.10
C ASN A 16 3.58 -14.66 -7.67
N ILE A 17 3.92 -13.48 -7.15
CA ILE A 17 5.08 -12.68 -7.53
C ILE A 17 5.87 -12.35 -6.26
N GLU A 18 7.21 -12.37 -6.29
CA GLU A 18 8.03 -11.87 -5.19
C GLU A 18 8.29 -10.35 -5.40
N PRO A 19 7.62 -9.43 -4.67
CA PRO A 19 7.64 -7.99 -4.97
C PRO A 19 9.03 -7.35 -4.94
N LEU A 20 9.93 -7.90 -4.12
CA LEU A 20 11.31 -7.42 -3.98
C LEU A 20 12.23 -7.93 -5.09
N ARG A 21 11.91 -9.06 -5.73
CA ARG A 21 12.73 -9.66 -6.78
C ARG A 21 12.31 -9.19 -8.16
N ASP A 22 11.00 -9.10 -8.39
CA ASP A 22 10.42 -8.85 -9.71
C ASP A 22 9.45 -7.64 -9.70
N PRO A 23 9.93 -6.42 -9.38
CA PRO A 23 9.07 -5.23 -9.29
C PRO A 23 8.41 -4.87 -10.63
N GLU A 24 9.07 -5.10 -11.76
CA GLU A 24 8.52 -4.85 -13.10
C GLU A 24 7.29 -5.72 -13.39
N GLN A 25 7.36 -7.00 -13.02
CA GLN A 25 6.24 -7.93 -13.20
C GLN A 25 5.06 -7.54 -12.30
N LEU A 26 5.34 -7.13 -11.05
CA LEU A 26 4.31 -6.63 -10.15
C LEU A 26 3.62 -5.37 -10.73
N ASN A 27 4.40 -4.39 -11.18
CA ASN A 27 3.89 -3.14 -11.72
C ASN A 27 3.02 -3.37 -12.97
N SER A 28 3.47 -4.23 -13.89
CA SER A 28 2.70 -4.58 -15.09
C SER A 28 1.37 -5.25 -14.76
N LYS A 29 1.35 -6.20 -13.80
CA LYS A 29 0.12 -6.89 -13.39
C LYS A 29 -0.87 -5.95 -12.70
N ILE A 30 -0.39 -5.08 -11.81
CA ILE A 30 -1.25 -4.07 -11.17
C ILE A 30 -1.82 -3.08 -12.18
N ARG A 31 -1.03 -2.69 -13.20
CA ARG A 31 -1.50 -1.80 -14.26
C ARG A 31 -2.65 -2.41 -15.07
N VAL A 32 -2.58 -3.71 -15.37
CA VAL A 32 -3.68 -4.44 -16.03
C VAL A 32 -4.93 -4.43 -15.15
N LEU A 33 -4.80 -4.82 -13.87
CA LEU A 33 -5.90 -4.82 -12.91
C LEU A 33 -6.58 -3.44 -12.81
N PHE A 34 -5.80 -2.37 -12.71
CA PHE A 34 -6.33 -1.01 -12.63
C PHE A 34 -7.10 -0.59 -13.89
N ASN A 35 -6.60 -0.95 -15.07
CA ASN A 35 -7.28 -0.66 -16.34
C ASN A 35 -8.60 -1.43 -16.49
N ASP A 36 -8.66 -2.65 -15.96
CA ASP A 36 -9.88 -3.47 -15.99
C ASP A 36 -10.94 -2.91 -15.03
N THR A 37 -10.53 -2.44 -13.85
CA THR A 37 -11.44 -1.86 -12.86
C THR A 37 -11.98 -0.49 -13.27
N THR A 38 -11.15 0.38 -13.85
CA THR A 38 -11.57 1.73 -14.28
C THR A 38 -12.55 1.73 -15.46
N ARG A 39 -12.73 0.59 -16.14
CA ARG A 39 -13.74 0.39 -17.19
C ARG A 39 -15.14 0.14 -16.63
N SER A 40 -15.27 -0.26 -15.36
CA SER A 40 -16.57 -0.36 -14.70
C SER A 40 -17.09 1.05 -14.40
N SER A 41 -18.31 1.35 -14.85
CA SER A 41 -18.96 2.64 -14.63
C SER A 41 -19.53 2.80 -13.21
N GLU A 42 -19.54 1.74 -12.41
CA GLU A 42 -20.00 1.77 -11.03
C GLU A 42 -18.87 2.15 -10.07
N LYS A 43 -19.17 3.06 -9.15
CA LYS A 43 -18.20 3.56 -8.18
C LYS A 43 -18.11 2.56 -7.02
N TYR A 44 -16.97 1.89 -6.88
CA TYR A 44 -16.72 1.00 -5.74
C TYR A 44 -16.94 1.72 -4.39
N PRO A 45 -17.82 1.19 -3.52
CA PRO A 45 -18.18 1.84 -2.26
C PRO A 45 -17.11 1.57 -1.19
N PHE A 46 -16.07 2.39 -1.17
CA PHE A 46 -14.99 2.27 -0.18
C PHE A 46 -15.52 2.32 1.27
N SER A 47 -15.04 1.39 2.08
CA SER A 47 -15.26 1.35 3.52
C SER A 47 -14.59 2.52 4.24
N ILE A 48 -14.90 2.70 5.53
CA ILE A 48 -14.29 3.77 6.34
C ILE A 48 -12.78 3.57 6.42
N GLU A 49 -12.32 2.33 6.65
CA GLU A 49 -10.90 2.04 6.77
C GLU A 49 -10.14 2.18 5.45
N GLU A 50 -10.76 1.80 4.34
CA GLU A 50 -10.21 1.99 3.00
C GLU A 50 -10.07 3.49 2.68
N LYS A 51 -11.10 4.30 2.97
CA LYS A 51 -11.06 5.76 2.78
C LYS A 51 -9.95 6.42 3.58
N LEU A 52 -9.85 6.10 4.87
CA LEU A 52 -8.80 6.62 5.75
C LEU A 52 -7.39 6.23 5.26
N LEU A 53 -7.24 5.03 4.71
CA LEU A 53 -5.97 4.61 4.13
C LEU A 53 -5.67 5.38 2.83
N VAL A 54 -6.65 5.58 1.96
CA VAL A 54 -6.51 6.38 0.73
C VAL A 54 -6.12 7.82 1.04
N GLU A 55 -6.76 8.45 2.04
CA GLU A 55 -6.43 9.81 2.48
C GLU A 55 -4.97 9.91 2.93
N LEU A 56 -4.50 8.98 3.76
CA LEU A 56 -3.08 8.95 4.16
C LEU A 56 -2.14 8.75 2.98
N LEU A 57 -2.49 7.90 2.01
CA LEU A 57 -1.67 7.68 0.83
C LEU A 57 -1.62 8.94 -0.06
N ALA A 58 -2.71 9.69 -0.16
CA ALA A 58 -2.76 10.94 -0.90
C ALA A 58 -1.88 12.04 -0.28
N ASP A 59 -1.75 12.05 1.06
CA ASP A 59 -0.90 12.98 1.81
C ASP A 59 0.61 12.70 1.69
N PHE A 60 1.03 11.62 1.03
CA PHE A 60 2.45 11.24 0.97
C PHE A 60 3.35 12.36 0.42
N ASN A 61 2.95 12.95 -0.70
CA ASN A 61 3.74 13.98 -1.37
C ASN A 61 3.81 15.29 -0.58
N SER A 62 2.71 15.69 0.07
CA SER A 62 2.69 16.90 0.91
C SER A 62 3.59 16.73 2.12
N ILE A 63 3.54 15.57 2.78
CA ILE A 63 4.36 15.27 3.96
C ILE A 63 5.85 15.22 3.62
N LEU A 64 6.23 14.63 2.47
CA LEU A 64 7.61 14.67 2.01
C LEU A 64 8.11 16.10 1.79
N LEU A 65 7.29 16.92 1.11
CA LEU A 65 7.64 18.30 0.81
C LEU A 65 7.73 19.16 2.09
N GLU A 66 6.80 18.97 3.03
CA GLU A 66 6.84 19.64 4.34
C GLU A 66 8.05 19.23 5.16
N SER A 67 8.37 17.93 5.21
CA SER A 67 9.56 17.43 5.91
C SER A 67 10.83 18.07 5.35
N TYR A 68 10.91 18.19 4.03
CA TYR A 68 12.04 18.82 3.35
C TYR A 68 12.11 20.34 3.66
N ARG A 69 10.99 21.05 3.51
CA ARG A 69 10.91 22.51 3.74
C ARG A 69 11.22 22.90 5.17
N ASP A 70 10.72 22.13 6.14
CA ASP A 70 10.88 22.42 7.56
C ASP A 70 12.18 21.86 8.14
N LEU A 71 12.96 21.12 7.35
CA LEU A 71 14.15 20.36 7.80
C LEU A 71 13.83 19.42 8.98
N LYS A 72 12.66 18.77 8.93
CA LYS A 72 12.11 17.91 9.99
C LYS A 72 11.91 16.47 9.53
N PRO A 73 12.99 15.65 9.45
CA PRO A 73 12.91 14.26 8.98
C PRO A 73 12.04 13.37 9.89
N ASN A 74 11.81 13.75 11.15
CA ASN A 74 10.92 13.04 12.06
C ASN A 74 9.47 12.96 11.53
N LYS A 75 9.03 13.95 10.73
CA LYS A 75 7.71 13.93 10.07
C LYS A 75 7.52 12.69 9.17
N ILE A 76 8.59 12.28 8.48
CA ILE A 76 8.57 11.10 7.59
C ILE A 76 8.39 9.83 8.43
N LEU A 77 9.10 9.73 9.56
CA LEU A 77 8.99 8.59 10.46
C LEU A 77 7.59 8.51 11.10
N GLU A 78 7.06 9.64 11.59
CA GLU A 78 5.71 9.72 12.16
C GLU A 78 4.64 9.31 11.14
N TYR A 79 4.76 9.79 9.90
CA TYR A 79 3.89 9.38 8.81
C TYR A 79 4.00 7.88 8.48
N ALA A 80 5.22 7.34 8.39
CA ALA A 80 5.43 5.93 8.13
C ALA A 80 4.78 5.03 9.19
N VAL A 81 4.88 5.42 10.46
CA VAL A 81 4.22 4.73 11.58
C VAL A 81 2.70 4.83 11.46
N LYS A 82 2.17 6.02 11.19
CA LYS A 82 0.72 6.26 11.02
C LYS A 82 0.15 5.43 9.87
N LEU A 83 0.82 5.41 8.72
CA LEU A 83 0.45 4.62 7.55
C LEU A 83 0.45 3.12 7.86
N ALA A 84 1.49 2.62 8.52
CA ALA A 84 1.59 1.23 8.92
C ALA A 84 0.47 0.80 9.88
N LEU A 85 0.11 1.64 10.85
CA LEU A 85 -1.00 1.38 11.77
C LEU A 85 -2.34 1.37 11.06
N GLN A 86 -2.58 2.33 10.17
CA GLN A 86 -3.83 2.39 9.42
C GLN A 86 -3.98 1.21 8.46
N PHE A 87 -2.90 0.80 7.78
CA PHE A 87 -2.88 -0.39 6.95
C PHE A 87 -3.23 -1.66 7.72
N ASN A 88 -2.70 -1.82 8.94
CA ASN A 88 -3.02 -2.98 9.77
C ASN A 88 -4.51 -3.01 10.14
N LYS A 89 -5.09 -1.86 10.55
CA LYS A 89 -6.53 -1.75 10.85
C LYS A 89 -7.40 -2.06 9.64
N PHE A 90 -7.00 -1.56 8.47
CA PHE A 90 -7.66 -1.89 7.20
C PHE A 90 -7.65 -3.39 6.96
N TYR A 91 -6.49 -4.03 7.02
CA TYR A 91 -6.37 -5.46 6.71
C TYR A 91 -7.08 -6.38 7.71
N GLU A 92 -7.11 -6.00 8.99
CA GLU A 92 -7.83 -6.74 10.04
C GLU A 92 -9.34 -6.76 9.79
N LYS A 93 -9.91 -5.67 9.28
CA LYS A 93 -11.34 -5.57 8.98
C LYS A 93 -11.72 -6.04 7.59
N HIS A 94 -10.82 -5.85 6.61
CA HIS A 94 -11.06 -6.07 5.19
C HIS A 94 -9.96 -6.96 4.59
N PRO A 95 -9.92 -8.25 4.97
CA PRO A 95 -8.91 -9.17 4.45
C PRO A 95 -9.02 -9.30 2.93
N VAL A 96 -7.86 -9.33 2.25
CA VAL A 96 -7.77 -9.46 0.79
C VAL A 96 -7.84 -10.94 0.37
N ILE A 97 -7.24 -11.81 1.17
CA ILE A 97 -7.19 -13.25 0.90
C ILE A 97 -8.52 -13.85 1.38
N GLY A 98 -9.27 -14.45 0.46
CA GLY A 98 -10.58 -15.05 0.76
C GLY A 98 -11.79 -14.13 0.56
N GLU A 99 -11.57 -12.89 0.10
CA GLU A 99 -12.67 -12.03 -0.37
C GLU A 99 -13.34 -12.66 -1.60
N ARG A 100 -14.68 -12.73 -1.58
CA ARG A 100 -15.51 -13.37 -2.62
C ARG A 100 -15.91 -12.38 -3.71
N ASP A 101 -16.02 -11.12 -3.35
CA ASP A 101 -16.26 -10.05 -4.31
C ASP A 101 -14.94 -9.73 -5.04
N GLU A 102 -14.86 -10.09 -6.32
CA GLU A 102 -13.67 -9.87 -7.15
C GLU A 102 -13.38 -8.38 -7.38
N GLU A 103 -14.39 -7.51 -7.38
CA GLU A 103 -14.19 -6.06 -7.48
C GLU A 103 -13.56 -5.53 -6.19
N ALA A 104 -14.14 -5.88 -5.04
CA ALA A 104 -13.59 -5.49 -3.73
C ALA A 104 -12.16 -6.01 -3.53
N LYS A 105 -11.93 -7.28 -3.88
CA LYS A 105 -10.61 -7.90 -3.82
C LYS A 105 -9.60 -7.17 -4.69
N THR A 106 -9.99 -6.76 -5.91
CA THR A 106 -9.11 -6.02 -6.82
C THR A 106 -8.75 -4.64 -6.25
N TRP A 107 -9.73 -3.87 -5.78
CA TRP A 107 -9.47 -2.57 -5.13
C TRP A 107 -8.59 -2.68 -3.90
N ARG A 108 -8.87 -3.64 -3.03
CA ARG A 108 -8.05 -3.90 -1.83
C ARG A 108 -6.64 -4.32 -2.19
N LEU A 109 -6.46 -5.12 -3.24
CA LEU A 109 -5.13 -5.51 -3.71
C LEU A 109 -4.34 -4.31 -4.25
N ILE A 110 -5.00 -3.39 -4.96
CA ILE A 110 -4.41 -2.12 -5.38
C ILE A 110 -4.01 -1.29 -4.16
N LEU A 111 -4.86 -1.17 -3.13
CA LEU A 111 -4.52 -0.46 -1.88
C LEU A 111 -3.31 -1.07 -1.16
N VAL A 112 -3.23 -2.40 -1.10
CA VAL A 112 -2.07 -3.10 -0.54
C VAL A 112 -0.82 -2.78 -1.36
N TYR A 113 -0.90 -2.79 -2.69
CA TYR A 113 0.21 -2.46 -3.56
C TYR A 113 0.70 -1.02 -3.38
N VAL A 114 -0.20 -0.04 -3.37
CA VAL A 114 0.16 1.37 -3.18
C VAL A 114 0.78 1.57 -1.80
N THR A 115 0.22 0.95 -0.76
CA THR A 115 0.80 0.99 0.59
C THR A 115 2.20 0.36 0.63
N TYR A 116 2.40 -0.79 -0.02
CA TYR A 116 3.71 -1.42 -0.15
C TYR A 116 4.71 -0.49 -0.84
N ARG A 117 4.32 0.16 -1.95
CA ARG A 117 5.17 1.12 -2.66
C ARG A 117 5.54 2.30 -1.76
N VAL A 118 4.58 2.97 -1.12
CA VAL A 118 4.87 4.11 -0.25
C VAL A 118 5.76 3.71 0.92
N LEU A 119 5.50 2.57 1.57
CA LEU A 119 6.39 2.06 2.63
C LEU A 119 7.79 1.72 2.11
N THR A 120 7.92 1.24 0.87
CA THR A 120 9.21 1.00 0.22
C THR A 120 10.02 2.29 0.10
N GLU A 121 9.40 3.36 -0.45
CA GLU A 121 10.05 4.66 -0.61
C GLU A 121 10.39 5.28 0.76
N LEU A 122 9.51 5.18 1.74
CA LEU A 122 9.76 5.68 3.10
C LEU A 122 10.96 4.98 3.76
N LEU A 123 11.10 3.66 3.57
CA LEU A 123 12.28 2.93 4.07
C LEU A 123 13.55 3.40 3.38
N ASP A 124 13.52 3.64 2.06
CA ASP A 124 14.67 4.17 1.31
C ASP A 124 15.07 5.56 1.80
N VAL A 125 14.09 6.46 1.96
CA VAL A 125 14.34 7.83 2.46
C VAL A 125 14.91 7.83 3.89
N LEU A 126 14.45 6.91 4.74
CA LEU A 126 14.97 6.76 6.11
C LEU A 126 16.30 6.00 6.18
N GLY A 127 16.79 5.45 5.07
CA GLY A 127 18.00 4.62 5.03
C GLY A 127 17.84 3.28 5.76
N LEU A 128 16.62 2.76 5.87
CA LEU A 128 16.31 1.52 6.57
C LEU A 128 16.26 0.32 5.60
N PRO A 129 16.75 -0.87 6.01
CA PRO A 129 16.72 -2.04 5.16
C PRO A 129 15.31 -2.58 4.96
N LYS A 130 15.02 -3.04 3.74
CA LYS A 130 13.78 -3.75 3.39
C LYS A 130 13.91 -5.22 3.80
N LEU A 131 13.05 -5.68 4.71
CA LEU A 131 13.04 -7.07 5.16
C LEU A 131 12.25 -7.93 4.18
N GLN A 132 12.83 -9.05 3.74
CA GLN A 132 12.15 -10.00 2.85
C GLN A 132 11.11 -10.84 3.59
N ARG A 133 11.42 -11.26 4.82
CA ARG A 133 10.60 -12.12 5.69
C ARG A 133 10.88 -11.78 7.15
N ILE A 134 9.89 -11.97 8.03
CA ILE A 134 10.01 -12.01 9.50
C ILE A 134 9.73 -13.44 9.92
#